data_AF-X0W5R6-F1
#
_entry.id   AF-X0W5R6-F1
#
_cell.length_a   1.000
_cell.length_b   1.000
_cell.length_c   1.000
_cell.angle_alpha   90.00
_cell.angle_beta   90.00
_cell.angle_gamma   90.00
#
_symmetry.space_group_name_H-M   'P 1'
#
loop_
_entity.id
_entity.type
_entity.pdbx_description
1 polymer ?
#
loop_
_entity_poly.entity_id
_entity_poly.type
_entity_poly.pdbx_seq_one_letter_code
_entity_poly.pdbx_strand_id
1 'polypeptide(L)'
;MTTPLAIAIFALLGLAVGSFMNVCIDRLPIGKSIIRLPSHCDSCNQKLQAWDLVPLFSYLWLRGHCRYCGAKIPLRLPVVELATALIFASLTWHYGL
;
A
#
# COMPACT_ATOMS: atom_id res chain seq x y z
N MET A 1 7.83 14.69 24.16
CA MET A 1 7.47 15.67 23.10
C MET A 1 7.68 14.97 21.77
N THR A 2 6.71 14.18 21.31
CA THR A 2 6.80 13.53 20.00
C THR A 2 6.86 14.61 18.93
N THR A 3 7.89 14.62 18.10
CA THR A 3 7.97 15.61 17.05
C THR A 3 6.94 15.26 15.96
N PRO A 4 6.19 16.23 15.41
CA PRO A 4 5.28 15.96 14.29
C PRO A 4 6.00 15.35 13.09
N LEU A 5 7.30 15.64 12.95
CA LEU A 5 8.18 15.04 11.96
C LEU A 5 8.34 13.53 12.16
N ALA A 6 8.58 13.07 13.40
CA ALA A 6 8.71 11.63 13.69
C ALA A 6 7.42 10.88 13.32
N ILE A 7 6.26 11.41 13.71
CA ILE A 7 4.95 10.81 13.40
C ILE A 7 4.78 10.68 11.88
N ALA A 8 5.11 11.72 11.12
CA ALA A 8 5.00 11.68 9.66
C ALA A 8 5.93 10.62 9.04
N ILE A 9 7.18 10.54 9.51
CA ILE A 9 8.15 9.54 9.02
C ILE A 9 7.65 8.11 9.30
N PHE A 10 7.20 7.84 10.53
CA PHE A 10 6.69 6.51 10.89
C PHE A 10 5.37 6.18 10.19
N ALA A 11 4.50 7.16 9.94
CA ALA A 11 3.29 6.95 9.14
C ALA A 11 3.62 6.58 7.69
N LEU A 12 4.60 7.24 7.06
CA LEU A 12 5.08 6.90 5.72
C LEU A 12 5.71 5.50 5.69
N LEU A 13 6.46 5.14 6.74
CA LEU A 13 6.97 3.78 6.90
C LEU A 13 5.81 2.77 7.02
N GLY A 14 4.78 3.09 7.79
CA GLY A 14 3.58 2.27 7.92
C GLY A 14 2.84 2.09 6.59
N LEU A 15 2.78 3.11 5.74
CA LEU A 15 2.23 2.99 4.37
C LEU A 15 3.06 2.02 3.51
N ALA A 16 4.39 2.15 3.54
CA ALA A 16 5.28 1.25 2.80
C ALA A 16 5.16 -0.20 3.28
N VAL A 17 5.07 -0.42 4.59
CA VAL A 17 4.84 -1.74 5.20
C VAL A 17 3.49 -2.30 4.77
N GLY A 18 2.41 -1.51 4.83
CA GLY A 18 1.08 -1.93 4.40
C GLY A 18 1.01 -2.33 2.93
N SER A 19 1.70 -1.57 2.07
CA SER A 19 1.79 -1.89 0.63
C SER A 19 2.53 -3.20 0.39
N PHE A 20 3.63 -3.43 1.11
CA PHE A 20 4.35 -4.71 1.08
C PHE A 20 3.50 -5.88 1.61
N MET A 21 2.71 -5.66 2.67
CA MET A 21 1.80 -6.67 3.20
C MET A 21 0.75 -7.10 2.16
N ASN A 22 0.21 -6.18 1.36
CA ASN A 22 -0.70 -6.54 0.26
C ASN A 22 -0.02 -7.50 -0.74
N VAL A 23 1.24 -7.24 -1.10
CA VAL A 23 2.01 -8.14 -1.97
C VAL A 23 2.19 -9.52 -1.34
N CYS A 24 2.47 -9.59 -0.04
CA CYS A 24 2.60 -10.84 0.70
C CYS A 24 1.28 -11.61 0.75
N ILE A 25 0.16 -10.94 1.07
CA ILE A 25 -1.18 -11.54 1.14
C ILE A 25 -1.57 -12.17 -0.20
N ASP A 26 -1.26 -11.48 -1.30
CA ASP A 26 -1.66 -11.96 -2.63
C ASP A 26 -0.74 -13.07 -3.17
N ARG A 27 0.55 -13.10 -2.78
CA ARG A 27 1.56 -14.00 -3.38
C ARG A 27 1.92 -15.21 -2.53
N LEU A 28 1.96 -15.09 -1.21
CA LEU A 28 2.38 -16.17 -0.31
C LEU A 28 1.46 -17.39 -0.36
N PRO A 29 0.11 -17.27 -0.32
CA PRO A 29 -0.77 -18.44 -0.30
C PRO A 29 -0.68 -19.31 -1.55
N ILE A 30 -0.26 -18.71 -2.67
CA ILE A 30 -0.13 -19.35 -3.98
C ILE A 30 1.33 -19.62 -4.38
N GLY A 31 2.29 -19.45 -3.46
CA GLY A 31 3.71 -19.74 -3.68
C GLY A 31 4.40 -18.87 -4.75
N LYS A 32 3.84 -17.70 -5.10
CA LYS A 32 4.45 -16.80 -6.09
C LYS A 32 5.62 -16.03 -5.49
N SER A 33 6.62 -15.72 -6.31
CA SER A 33 7.77 -14.92 -5.87
C SER A 33 7.37 -13.47 -5.55
N ILE A 34 7.78 -12.98 -4.39
CA ILE A 34 7.56 -11.59 -3.95
C ILE A 34 8.46 -10.62 -4.74
N ILE A 35 9.67 -11.04 -5.12
CA ILE A 35 10.70 -10.15 -5.69
C ILE A 35 10.70 -10.18 -7.23
N ARG A 36 10.51 -11.36 -7.84
CA ARG A 36 10.74 -11.53 -9.29
C ARG A 36 9.61 -11.03 -10.19
N LEU A 37 8.38 -10.93 -9.67
CA LEU A 37 7.23 -10.59 -10.50
C LEU A 37 6.87 -9.09 -10.38
N PRO A 38 6.90 -8.33 -11.49
CA PRO A 38 6.40 -6.96 -11.49
C PRO A 38 4.90 -6.94 -11.19
N SER A 39 4.46 -5.90 -10.50
CA SER A 39 3.04 -5.68 -10.24
C SER A 39 2.29 -5.48 -11.56
N HIS A 40 1.24 -6.25 -11.76
CA HIS A 40 0.37 -6.20 -12.94
C HIS A 40 -1.08 -6.19 -12.49
N CYS A 41 -1.95 -5.67 -13.35
CA CYS A 41 -3.39 -5.77 -13.12
C CYS A 41 -3.87 -7.20 -13.41
N ASP A 42 -4.60 -7.82 -12.48
CA ASP A 42 -5.12 -9.19 -12.65
C ASP A 42 -6.14 -9.32 -13.81
N SER A 43 -6.80 -8.22 -14.22
CA SER A 43 -7.81 -8.25 -15.27
C SER A 43 -7.26 -8.05 -16.68
N CYS A 44 -6.32 -7.11 -16.87
CA CYS A 44 -5.75 -6.81 -18.19
C CYS A 44 -4.30 -7.25 -18.38
N ASN A 45 -3.67 -7.79 -17.33
CA ASN A 45 -2.25 -8.16 -17.29
C ASN A 45 -1.28 -7.04 -17.67
N GLN A 46 -1.72 -5.78 -17.72
CA GLN A 46 -0.80 -4.68 -17.96
C GLN A 46 0.09 -4.45 -16.74
N LYS A 47 1.35 -4.14 -17.04
CA LYS A 47 2.36 -3.79 -16.05
C LYS A 47 2.02 -2.42 -15.45
N LEU A 48 1.87 -2.37 -14.13
CA LEU A 48 1.61 -1.14 -13.39
C LEU A 48 2.89 -0.30 -13.34
N GLN A 49 2.76 1.00 -13.56
CA GLN A 49 3.90 1.92 -13.40
C GLN A 49 4.12 2.26 -11.93
N ALA A 50 5.29 2.82 -11.60
CA ALA A 50 5.60 3.23 -10.23
C ALA A 50 4.53 4.16 -9.63
N TRP A 51 3.95 5.04 -10.45
CA TRP A 51 2.87 5.97 -10.05
C TRP A 51 1.56 5.25 -9.68
N ASP A 52 1.30 4.09 -10.30
CA ASP A 52 0.11 3.26 -10.00
C ASP A 52 0.30 2.48 -8.68
N LEU A 53 1.53 2.41 -8.17
CA LEU A 53 1.92 1.67 -6.97
C LEU A 53 2.09 2.55 -5.73
N VAL A 54 1.87 3.87 -5.85
CA VAL A 54 1.98 4.80 -4.71
C VAL A 54 0.85 4.52 -3.70
N PRO A 55 1.17 4.10 -2.46
CA PRO A 55 0.17 3.73 -1.45
C PRO A 55 -0.86 4.83 -1.22
N LEU A 56 -2.14 4.48 -1.09
CA LEU A 56 -3.32 5.37 -0.98
C LEU A 56 -3.55 6.37 -2.13
N PHE A 57 -2.51 7.06 -2.57
CA PHE A 57 -2.58 8.12 -3.57
C PHE A 57 -3.03 7.57 -4.92
N SER A 58 -2.46 6.44 -5.37
CA SER A 58 -2.86 5.84 -6.65
C SER A 58 -4.32 5.38 -6.62
N TYR A 59 -4.78 4.81 -5.50
CA TYR A 59 -6.17 4.38 -5.34
C TYR A 59 -7.15 5.55 -5.40
N LEU A 60 -6.85 6.65 -4.69
CA LEU A 60 -7.69 7.85 -4.66
C LEU A 60 -7.71 8.54 -6.04
N TRP A 61 -6.56 8.68 -6.68
CA TRP A 61 -6.44 9.31 -8.00
C TRP A 61 -7.18 8.51 -9.07
N LEU A 62 -7.04 7.18 -9.05
CA LEU A 62 -7.70 6.28 -9.99
C LEU A 62 -9.15 5.93 -9.57
N ARG A 63 -9.65 6.50 -8.47
CA ARG A 63 -10.98 6.25 -7.89
C ARG A 63 -11.28 4.76 -7.73
N GLY A 64 -10.27 3.97 -7.35
CA GLY A 64 -10.39 2.53 -7.15
C GLY A 64 -10.59 1.72 -8.44
N HIS A 65 -10.23 2.23 -9.61
CA HIS A 65 -10.32 1.51 -10.89
C HIS A 65 -8.97 1.49 -11.61
N CYS A 66 -8.66 0.42 -12.33
CA CYS A 66 -7.41 0.33 -13.10
C CYS A 66 -7.40 1.40 -14.21
N ARG A 67 -6.28 2.12 -14.35
CA ARG A 67 -6.09 3.15 -15.39
C ARG A 67 -6.29 2.65 -16.82
N TYR A 68 -5.96 1.39 -17.09
CA TYR A 68 -5.90 0.83 -18.44
C TYR A 68 -7.22 0.15 -18.86
N CYS A 69 -7.83 -0.61 -17.95
CA CYS A 69 -9.02 -1.42 -18.26
C CYS A 69 -10.27 -1.06 -17.44
N GLY A 70 -10.15 -0.16 -16.46
CA GLY A 70 -11.26 0.20 -15.58
C GLY A 70 -11.68 -0.91 -14.60
N ALA A 71 -10.91 -2.00 -14.48
CA ALA A 71 -11.22 -3.05 -13.49
C ALA A 71 -11.15 -2.51 -12.06
N LYS A 72 -12.07 -2.94 -11.20
CA LYS A 72 -12.10 -2.49 -9.80
C LYS A 72 -10.88 -2.97 -9.03
N ILE A 73 -10.17 -2.04 -8.40
CA ILE A 73 -9.09 -2.33 -7.46
C ILE A 73 -9.74 -2.65 -6.10
N PRO A 74 -9.42 -3.79 -5.49
CA PRO A 74 -10.07 -4.20 -4.25
C PRO A 74 -9.76 -3.21 -3.12
N LEU A 75 -10.81 -2.81 -2.39
CA LEU A 75 -10.72 -1.83 -1.28
C LEU A 75 -9.80 -2.32 -0.14
N ARG A 76 -9.47 -3.61 -0.09
CA ARG A 76 -8.51 -4.16 0.86
C ARG A 76 -7.14 -3.47 0.77
N LEU A 77 -6.69 -3.10 -0.45
CA LEU A 77 -5.38 -2.46 -0.65
C LEU A 77 -5.24 -1.16 0.14
N PRO A 78 -6.08 -0.13 -0.12
CA PRO A 78 -5.97 1.14 0.60
C PRO A 78 -6.33 0.99 2.08
N VAL A 79 -7.22 0.06 2.45
CA VAL A 79 -7.59 -0.15 3.85
C VAL A 79 -6.41 -0.70 4.66
N VAL A 80 -5.68 -1.69 4.14
CA VAL A 80 -4.49 -2.24 4.81
C VAL A 80 -3.40 -1.18 4.92
N GLU A 81 -3.15 -0.42 3.85
CA GLU A 81 -2.16 0.67 3.85
C GLU A 81 -2.48 1.76 4.88
N LEU A 82 -3.75 2.20 4.93
CA LEU A 82 -4.19 3.21 5.89
C LEU A 82 -4.12 2.67 7.33
N ALA A 83 -4.53 1.42 7.55
CA ALA A 83 -4.50 0.80 8.87
C ALA A 83 -3.07 0.72 9.42
N THR A 84 -2.10 0.26 8.62
CA THR A 84 -0.70 0.18 9.07
C THR A 84 -0.08 1.56 9.29
N ALA A 85 -0.41 2.55 8.44
CA ALA A 85 0.02 3.94 8.64
C ALA A 85 -0.49 4.52 9.96
N LEU A 86 -1.77 4.32 10.27
CA LEU A 86 -2.39 4.78 11.51
C LEU A 86 -1.82 4.05 12.74
N ILE A 87 -1.59 2.74 12.65
CA ILE A 87 -0.95 1.97 13.72
C ILE A 87 0.43 2.55 14.03
N PHE A 88 1.28 2.74 13.02
CA PHE A 88 2.61 3.30 13.22
C PHE A 88 2.55 4.71 13.81
N ALA A 89 1.71 5.59 13.26
CA ALA A 89 1.53 6.94 13.79
C ALA A 89 1.06 6.95 15.25
N SER A 90 0.11 6.07 15.60
CA SER A 90 -0.43 5.94 16.96
C SER A 90 0.60 5.40 17.94
N LEU A 91 1.44 4.46 17.53
CA LEU A 91 2.53 3.92 18.34
C LEU A 91 3.59 5.00 18.60
N THR A 92 3.98 5.76 17.57
CA THR A 92 4.92 6.88 17.73
C THR A 92 4.35 7.92 18.69
N TRP A 93 3.08 8.28 18.55
CA TRP A 93 2.38 9.20 19.45
C TRP A 93 2.37 8.69 20.90
N HIS A 94 2.00 7.43 21.10
CA HIS A 94 1.85 6.84 22.43
C HIS A 94 3.17 6.65 23.17
N TYR A 95 4.22 6.20 22.46
CA TYR A 95 5.51 5.87 23.07
C TYR A 95 6.48 7.05 23.15
N GLY A 96 6.12 8.22 22.63
CA GLY A 96 6.96 9.40 22.83
C GLY A 96 8.17 9.50 21.90
N LEU A 97 8.21 8.69 20.82
CA LEU A 97 9.31 8.63 19.84
C LEU A 97 9.47 9.91 19.02
#